data_AF-A0A4R1RTB5-F1
#
_entry.id   AF-A0A4R1RTB5-F1
#
_cell.length_a   1.000
_cell.length_b   1.000
_cell.length_c   1.000
_cell.angle_alpha   90.00
_cell.angle_beta   90.00
_cell.angle_gamma   90.00
#
_symmetry.space_group_name_H-M   'P 1'
#
loop_
_entity.id
_entity.type
_entity.pdbx_description
1 polymer ?
#
loop_
_entity_poly.entity_id
_entity_poly.type
_entity_poly.pdbx_seq_one_letter_code
_entity_poly.pdbx_strand_id
1 'polypeptide(L)'
;MKRNSSISIRELNGNLGFDTTNQVWYAIMKMDPELLNLLLDSNIDYEDIGKTRFISKLKRKFDTFRSLGDSELMLDLECCKGCNFDKPMCKFIGNVSGKHFGLFFEYKNDEISDIYHCYWYESSNLLDLL
;
A
#
# COMPACT_ATOMS: atom_id res chain seq x y z
N MET A 1 -12.69 7.37 20.48
CA MET A 1 -12.63 8.51 19.53
C MET A 1 -11.84 8.04 18.32
N LYS A 2 -12.50 7.57 17.24
CA LYS A 2 -11.79 7.20 16.01
C LYS A 2 -11.26 8.50 15.41
N ARG A 3 -9.95 8.68 15.31
CA ARG A 3 -9.40 9.73 14.45
C ARG A 3 -9.74 9.30 13.02
N ASN A 4 -10.75 9.91 12.42
CA ASN A 4 -10.91 9.88 10.97
C ASN A 4 -9.76 10.69 10.39
N SER A 5 -8.60 10.07 10.21
CA SER A 5 -7.42 10.70 9.63
C SER A 5 -6.88 9.86 8.48
N SER A 6 -7.78 9.41 7.60
CA SER A 6 -7.38 8.89 6.31
C SER A 6 -6.79 10.04 5.49
N ILE A 7 -5.58 9.88 5.01
CA ILE A 7 -4.86 10.81 4.16
C ILE A 7 -5.34 10.60 2.72
N SER A 8 -5.79 11.67 2.08
CA SER A 8 -6.11 11.72 0.65
C SER A 8 -4.87 12.04 -0.18
N ILE A 9 -4.90 11.73 -1.48
CA ILE A 9 -3.82 12.10 -2.42
C ILE A 9 -3.52 13.59 -2.37
N ARG A 10 -4.55 14.44 -2.24
CA ARG A 10 -4.40 15.90 -2.24
C ARG A 10 -3.57 16.38 -1.04
N GLU A 11 -3.77 15.75 0.12
CA GLU A 11 -3.03 16.06 1.34
C GLU A 11 -1.59 15.54 1.27
N LEU A 12 -1.38 14.37 0.67
CA LEU A 12 -0.03 13.82 0.49
C LEU A 12 0.80 14.61 -0.52
N ASN A 13 0.18 15.09 -1.61
CA ASN A 13 0.84 15.88 -2.65
C ASN A 13 1.51 17.15 -2.13
N GLY A 14 0.95 17.79 -1.09
CA GLY A 14 1.55 18.97 -0.47
C GLY A 14 2.88 18.69 0.24
N ASN A 15 3.18 17.42 0.54
CA ASN A 15 4.30 16.97 1.36
C ASN A 15 5.27 16.01 0.62
N LEU A 16 5.15 15.87 -0.70
CA LEU A 16 5.93 14.91 -1.51
C LEU A 16 7.44 15.22 -1.61
N GLY A 17 7.90 16.37 -1.14
CA GLY A 17 9.32 16.76 -1.24
C GLY A 17 10.22 15.89 -0.36
N PHE A 18 11.15 15.16 -0.99
CA PHE A 18 12.30 14.41 -0.43
C PHE A 18 12.03 13.10 0.32
N ASP A 19 10.79 12.71 0.61
CA ASP A 19 10.52 11.44 1.29
C ASP A 19 10.14 10.32 0.31
N THR A 20 11.00 9.30 0.20
CA THR A 20 10.77 8.09 -0.62
C THR A 20 9.51 7.36 -0.19
N THR A 21 9.22 7.30 1.11
CA THR A 21 8.02 6.65 1.63
C THR A 21 6.75 7.32 1.14
N ASN A 22 6.67 8.65 1.24
CA ASN A 22 5.53 9.41 0.71
C ASN A 22 5.36 9.22 -0.80
N GLN A 23 6.45 9.12 -1.57
CA GLN A 23 6.37 8.85 -3.01
C GLN A 23 5.82 7.45 -3.30
N VAL A 24 6.25 6.43 -2.55
CA VAL A 24 5.73 5.06 -2.68
C VAL A 24 4.26 5.00 -2.28
N TRP A 25 3.86 5.63 -1.17
CA TRP A 25 2.46 5.76 -0.80
C TRP A 25 1.63 6.43 -1.88
N TYR A 26 2.13 7.54 -2.45
CA TYR A 26 1.46 8.24 -3.54
C TYR A 26 1.27 7.33 -4.76
N ALA A 27 2.30 6.58 -5.16
CA ALA A 27 2.19 5.64 -6.27
C ALA A 27 1.13 4.56 -6.02
N ILE A 28 1.06 4.01 -4.81
CA ILE A 28 0.04 3.05 -4.41
C ILE A 28 -1.36 3.69 -4.41
N MET A 29 -1.49 4.90 -3.84
CA MET A 29 -2.75 5.63 -3.78
C MET A 29 -3.27 5.99 -5.18
N LYS A 30 -2.37 6.28 -6.13
CA LYS A 30 -2.71 6.46 -7.55
C LYS A 30 -2.90 5.15 -8.32
N MET A 31 -2.68 4.02 -7.67
CA MET A 31 -2.69 2.69 -8.31
C MET A 31 -1.77 2.64 -9.53
N ASP A 32 -0.57 3.22 -9.43
CA ASP A 32 0.39 3.39 -10.53
C ASP A 32 1.58 2.41 -10.39
N PRO A 33 1.53 1.25 -11.07
CA PRO A 33 2.59 0.25 -10.99
C PRO A 33 3.88 0.68 -11.70
N GLU A 34 3.80 1.58 -12.69
CA GLU A 34 4.99 2.07 -13.41
C GLU A 34 5.78 3.03 -12.52
N LEU A 35 5.08 3.92 -11.80
CA LEU A 35 5.72 4.77 -10.81
C LEU A 35 6.33 3.96 -9.66
N LEU A 36 5.64 2.91 -9.18
CA LEU A 36 6.24 1.97 -8.22
C LEU A 36 7.51 1.31 -8.75
N ASN A 37 7.53 0.92 -10.02
CA ASN A 37 8.71 0.33 -10.65
C ASN A 37 9.89 1.31 -10.71
N LEU A 38 9.66 2.61 -10.81
CA LEU A 38 10.71 3.62 -10.75
C LEU A 38 11.21 3.87 -9.32
N LEU A 39 10.33 3.80 -8.32
CA LEU A 39 10.63 4.16 -6.93
C LEU A 39 11.28 3.04 -6.10
N LEU A 40 10.90 1.78 -6.33
CA LEU A 40 11.37 0.67 -5.52
C LEU A 40 12.78 0.20 -5.94
N ASP A 41 13.69 -0.01 -4.99
CA ASP A 41 15.03 -0.57 -5.26
C ASP A 41 14.93 -2.01 -5.79
N SER A 42 15.59 -2.30 -6.91
CA SER A 42 15.62 -3.65 -7.51
C SER A 42 16.41 -4.69 -6.72
N ASN A 43 17.25 -4.27 -5.77
CA ASN A 43 18.05 -5.18 -4.94
C ASN A 43 17.32 -5.71 -3.72
N ILE A 44 16.14 -5.16 -3.41
CA ILE A 44 15.32 -5.58 -2.25
C ILE A 44 14.40 -6.73 -2.67
N ASP A 45 14.35 -7.76 -1.83
CA ASP A 45 13.48 -8.93 -1.99
C ASP A 45 12.13 -8.70 -1.31
N TYR A 46 11.31 -7.80 -1.87
CA TYR A 46 10.03 -7.42 -1.27
C TYR A 46 9.10 -8.63 -1.08
N GLU A 47 8.60 -8.82 0.14
CA GLU A 47 7.73 -9.94 0.53
C GLU A 47 8.32 -11.32 0.15
N ASP A 48 9.66 -11.48 0.15
CA ASP A 48 10.37 -12.71 -0.24
C ASP A 48 9.99 -13.23 -1.65
N ILE A 49 9.51 -12.34 -2.54
CA ILE A 49 9.11 -12.68 -3.92
C ILE A 49 9.79 -11.81 -4.98
N GLY A 50 10.59 -10.83 -4.56
CA GLY A 50 11.30 -9.88 -5.41
C GLY A 50 10.41 -8.77 -5.96
N LYS A 51 11.05 -7.62 -6.26
CA LYS A 51 10.41 -6.40 -6.77
C LYS A 51 9.38 -6.66 -7.89
N THR A 52 9.78 -7.37 -8.94
CA THR A 52 8.90 -7.57 -10.12
C THR A 52 7.62 -8.31 -9.77
N ARG A 53 7.70 -9.37 -8.95
CA ARG A 53 6.51 -10.16 -8.56
C ARG A 53 5.67 -9.39 -7.56
N PHE A 54 6.29 -8.66 -6.64
CA PHE A 54 5.60 -7.78 -5.70
C PHE A 54 4.77 -6.70 -6.42
N ILE A 55 5.37 -5.96 -7.38
CA ILE A 55 4.65 -4.97 -8.18
C ILE A 55 3.53 -5.62 -9.00
N SER A 56 3.78 -6.80 -9.58
CA SER A 56 2.74 -7.54 -10.34
C SER A 56 1.55 -7.93 -9.45
N LYS A 57 1.81 -8.31 -8.19
CA LYS A 57 0.78 -8.62 -7.19
C LYS A 57 -0.04 -7.38 -6.81
N LEU A 58 0.61 -6.24 -6.58
CA LEU A 58 -0.08 -4.96 -6.36
C LEU A 58 -0.90 -4.55 -7.59
N LYS A 59 -0.36 -4.70 -8.81
CA LYS A 59 -1.09 -4.40 -10.04
C LYS A 59 -2.38 -5.21 -10.14
N ARG A 60 -2.37 -6.51 -9.82
CA ARG A 60 -3.60 -7.32 -9.78
C ARG A 60 -4.63 -6.74 -8.84
N LYS A 61 -4.22 -6.32 -7.64
CA LYS A 61 -5.12 -5.63 -6.70
C LYS A 61 -5.65 -4.33 -7.31
N PHE A 62 -4.79 -3.49 -7.84
CA PHE A 62 -5.19 -2.24 -8.50
C PHE A 62 -6.22 -2.46 -9.60
N ASP A 63 -6.05 -3.48 -10.43
CA ASP A 63 -7.01 -3.86 -11.46
C ASP A 63 -8.36 -4.25 -10.84
N THR A 64 -8.38 -4.99 -9.73
CA THR A 64 -9.60 -5.28 -8.95
C THR A 64 -10.26 -4.02 -8.42
N PHE A 65 -9.53 -3.10 -7.78
CA PHE A 65 -10.06 -1.83 -7.28
C PHE A 65 -10.66 -0.97 -8.40
N ARG A 66 -9.95 -0.83 -9.52
CA ARG A 66 -10.46 -0.13 -10.72
C ARG A 66 -11.73 -0.78 -11.26
N SER A 67 -11.81 -2.11 -11.26
CA SER A 67 -13.02 -2.84 -11.69
C SER A 67 -14.25 -2.57 -10.81
N LEU A 68 -14.02 -2.23 -9.53
CA LEU A 68 -15.07 -1.86 -8.57
C LEU A 68 -15.43 -0.37 -8.62
N GLY A 69 -14.83 0.39 -9.53
CA GLY A 69 -15.09 1.82 -9.73
C GLY A 69 -14.18 2.75 -8.94
N ASP A 70 -13.18 2.24 -8.22
CA ASP A 70 -12.22 3.08 -7.51
C ASP A 70 -11.29 3.79 -8.49
N SER A 71 -11.08 5.09 -8.28
CA SER A 71 -10.16 5.92 -9.06
C SER A 71 -8.87 6.24 -8.32
N GLU A 72 -8.90 6.10 -7.00
CA GLU A 72 -7.77 6.31 -6.09
C GLU A 72 -7.98 5.55 -4.78
N LEU A 73 -6.90 5.39 -4.02
CA LEU A 73 -6.95 4.84 -2.67
C LEU A 73 -6.68 5.95 -1.65
N MET A 74 -7.41 5.92 -0.54
CA MET A 74 -7.12 6.68 0.67
C MET A 74 -6.15 5.87 1.54
N LEU A 75 -5.23 6.54 2.23
CA LEU A 75 -4.28 5.91 3.15
C LEU A 75 -4.73 6.13 4.59
N ASP A 76 -4.84 5.07 5.37
CA ASP A 76 -5.06 5.13 6.81
C ASP A 76 -3.88 4.48 7.54
N LEU A 77 -3.33 5.19 8.53
CA LEU A 77 -2.20 4.70 9.33
C LEU A 77 -2.76 4.03 10.58
N GLU A 78 -2.60 2.72 10.66
CA GLU A 78 -3.19 1.89 11.70
C GLU A 78 -2.11 1.02 12.37
N CYS A 79 -2.45 0.42 13.51
CA CYS A 79 -1.68 -0.69 14.06
C CYS A 79 -2.34 -2.01 13.69
N CYS A 80 -1.54 -3.00 13.32
CA CYS A 80 -2.04 -4.32 13.02
C CYS A 80 -2.66 -4.96 14.28
N LYS A 81 -3.84 -5.59 14.14
CA LYS A 81 -4.57 -6.26 15.23
C LYS A 81 -4.54 -7.79 15.12
N GLY A 82 -3.69 -8.31 14.24
CA GLY A 82 -3.63 -9.72 13.88
C GLY A 82 -2.19 -10.20 13.74
N CYS A 83 -1.79 -10.51 12.51
CA CYS A 83 -0.55 -11.24 12.19
C CYS A 83 0.72 -10.67 12.83
N ASN A 84 0.85 -9.34 12.90
CA ASN A 84 1.94 -8.66 13.59
C ASN A 84 1.34 -7.67 14.59
N PHE A 85 0.81 -8.19 15.70
CA PHE A 85 0.09 -7.40 16.70
C PHE A 85 0.86 -6.13 17.10
N ASP A 86 0.14 -4.99 17.05
CA ASP A 86 0.59 -3.64 17.38
C ASP A 86 1.69 -3.04 16.49
N LYS A 87 2.12 -3.73 15.43
CA LYS A 87 3.04 -3.13 14.44
C LYS A 87 2.31 -2.07 13.59
N PRO A 88 2.91 -0.88 13.37
CA PRO A 88 2.38 0.12 12.44
C PRO A 88 2.24 -0.42 11.02
N MET A 89 1.16 -0.07 10.35
CA MET A 89 0.87 -0.49 8.98
C MET A 89 0.08 0.58 8.22
N CYS A 90 0.17 0.50 6.89
CA CYS A 90 -0.55 1.34 5.96
C CYS A 90 -1.76 0.56 5.44
N LYS A 91 -2.97 1.06 5.67
CA LYS A 91 -4.21 0.52 5.12
C LYS A 91 -4.65 1.38 3.94
N PHE A 92 -4.69 0.79 2.76
CA PHE A 92 -5.13 1.47 1.54
C PHE A 92 -6.59 1.12 1.26
N ILE A 93 -7.45 2.13 1.07
CA ILE A 93 -8.91 2.01 1.02
C ILE A 93 -9.44 2.60 -0.28
N GLY A 94 -10.21 1.84 -1.05
CA GLY A 94 -10.85 2.30 -2.29
C GLY A 94 -11.84 3.44 -2.01
N ASN A 95 -11.73 4.53 -2.78
CA ASN A 95 -12.53 5.74 -2.59
C ASN A 95 -14.03 5.56 -2.92
N VAL A 96 -14.40 4.52 -3.68
CA VAL A 96 -15.77 4.21 -4.07
C VAL A 96 -16.23 2.90 -3.42
N SER A 97 -15.45 1.83 -3.53
CA SER A 97 -15.84 0.49 -3.10
C SER A 97 -15.74 0.27 -1.59
N GLY A 98 -14.90 1.05 -0.90
CA GLY A 98 -14.56 0.83 0.52
C GLY A 98 -13.79 -0.48 0.79
N LYS A 99 -13.44 -1.24 -0.26
CA LYS A 99 -12.50 -2.36 -0.16
C LYS A 99 -11.13 -1.84 0.27
N HIS A 100 -10.31 -2.70 0.85
CA HIS A 100 -9.02 -2.31 1.40
C HIS A 100 -8.03 -3.46 1.46
N PHE A 101 -6.75 -3.12 1.47
CA PHE A 101 -5.67 -4.03 1.80
C PHE A 101 -4.65 -3.32 2.69
N GLY A 102 -3.86 -4.08 3.44
CA GLY A 102 -2.83 -3.55 4.33
C GLY A 102 -1.43 -3.89 3.83
N LEU A 103 -0.48 -2.98 4.01
CA LEU A 103 0.95 -3.20 3.82
C LEU A 103 1.73 -2.78 5.07
N PHE A 104 2.74 -3.55 5.42
CA PHE A 104 3.80 -3.13 6.32
C PHE A 104 4.93 -2.48 5.51
N PHE A 105 5.56 -1.47 6.10
CA PHE A 105 6.77 -0.85 5.60
C PHE A 105 7.85 -1.05 6.66
N GLU A 106 8.89 -1.80 6.35
CA GLU A 106 10.04 -1.98 7.22
C GLU A 106 11.21 -1.13 6.75
N TYR A 107 12.00 -0.69 7.71
CA TYR A 107 13.09 0.26 7.49
C TYR A 107 14.39 -0.27 8.07
N LYS A 108 15.48 0.00 7.36
CA LYS A 108 16.85 -0.18 7.83
C LYS A 108 17.65 1.06 7.48
N ASN A 109 18.25 1.71 8.48
CA ASN A 109 18.99 2.97 8.31
C ASN A 109 18.15 4.05 7.60
N ASP A 110 16.89 4.21 8.01
CA ASP A 110 15.92 5.17 7.45
C ASP A 110 15.54 4.96 5.97
N GLU A 111 15.98 3.85 5.36
CA GLU A 111 15.58 3.42 4.02
C GLU A 111 14.61 2.24 4.10
N ILE A 112 13.67 2.15 3.15
CA ILE A 112 12.76 1.01 3.04
C ILE A 112 13.60 -0.25 2.82
N SER A 113 13.45 -1.24 3.70
CA SER A 113 14.13 -2.54 3.60
C SER A 113 13.22 -3.68 3.16
N ASP A 114 11.91 -3.53 3.38
CA ASP A 114 10.87 -4.45 2.89
C ASP A 114 9.50 -3.76 2.87
N ILE A 115 8.62 -4.25 2.01
CA ILE A 115 7.19 -3.93 1.98
C ILE A 115 6.45 -5.23 1.75
N TYR A 116 5.58 -5.60 2.68
CA TYR A 116 4.85 -6.87 2.60
C TYR A 116 3.40 -6.76 3.05
N HIS A 117 2.58 -7.71 2.63
CA HIS A 117 1.15 -7.67 2.86
C HIS A 117 0.76 -7.98 4.30
N CYS A 118 -0.16 -7.18 4.83
CA CYS A 118 -0.91 -7.49 6.04
C CYS A 118 -2.22 -8.19 5.68
N TYR A 119 -2.21 -9.53 5.66
CA TYR A 119 -3.40 -10.33 5.30
C TYR A 119 -4.57 -10.20 6.28
N TRP A 120 -4.36 -9.70 7.49
CA TRP A 120 -5.43 -9.46 8.45
C TRP A 120 -6.40 -8.34 8.01
N TYR A 121 -5.89 -7.36 7.26
CA TYR A 121 -6.66 -6.22 6.76
C TYR A 121 -6.90 -6.32 5.27
N GLU A 122 -7.00 -7.53 4.75
CA GLU A 122 -7.47 -7.75 3.38
C GLU A 122 -9.01 -7.81 3.40
N SER A 123 -9.66 -6.89 2.69
CA SER A 123 -11.08 -7.05 2.42
C SER A 123 -11.23 -8.19 1.43
N SER A 124 -11.62 -9.36 1.91
CA SER A 124 -11.70 -10.56 1.10
C SER A 124 -12.49 -10.34 -0.19
N ASN A 125 -11.84 -10.64 -1.32
CA ASN A 125 -12.46 -11.28 -2.47
C ASN A 125 -11.79 -12.65 -2.59
N LEU A 126 -12.60 -13.71 -2.55
CA LEU A 126 -12.14 -15.11 -2.62
C LEU A 126 -11.30 -15.41 -3.89
N LEU A 127 -11.28 -14.49 -4.86
CA LEU A 127 -10.58 -14.58 -6.14
C LEU A 127 -9.11 -14.10 -6.09
N ASP A 128 -8.68 -13.41 -5.03
CA ASP A 128 -7.29 -12.90 -4.92
C ASP A 128 -6.31 -13.93 -4.31
N LEU A 129 -6.84 -15.08 -3.87
CA LEU A 129 -6.08 -16.20 -3.27
C LEU A 129 -5.78 -17.34 -4.29
N LEU A 130 -6.17 -17.16 -5.54
CA LEU A 130 -5.90 -18.06 -6.67
C LEU A 130 -4.99 -17.36 -7.70
#